data_AF-A0A960UZQ5-F1
#
_entry.id   AF-A0A960UZQ5-F1
#
_cell.length_a   1.000
_cell.length_b   1.000
_cell.length_c   1.000
_cell.angle_alpha   90.00
_cell.angle_beta   90.00
_cell.angle_gamma   90.00
#
_symmetry.space_group_name_H-M   'P 1'
#
loop_
_entity.id
_entity.type
_entity.pdbx_description
1 polymer ?
#
loop_
_entity_poly.entity_id
_entity_poly.type
_entity_poly.pdbx_seq_one_letter_code
_entity_poly.pdbx_strand_id
1 'polypeptide(L)'
;PIITGKTPLLERERLYSAFRNGEITCLIVSRVANFSIDLPDASVAIQVSGTFGSRQEEAQRLGRVLRPKEDENMAFFYSVVSRDTTEERFGQNRQLFLTEQGYEYQIYTFEQFKDMSGRARETILQK
;
A
#
# COMPACT_ATOMS: atom_id res chain seq x y z
N PRO A 1 6.85 -11.86 5.44
CA PRO A 1 7.33 -11.61 6.83
C PRO A 1 6.53 -10.49 7.50
N ILE A 2 6.46 -10.44 8.84
CA ILE A 2 5.74 -9.37 9.56
C ILE A 2 6.66 -8.63 10.55
N ILE A 3 6.63 -7.30 10.49
CA ILE A 3 7.27 -6.41 11.47
C ILE A 3 6.19 -5.82 12.38
N THR A 4 6.36 -6.03 13.68
CA THR A 4 5.52 -5.49 14.73
C THR A 4 6.32 -4.60 15.68
N GLY A 5 5.65 -3.91 16.60
CA GLY A 5 6.32 -3.17 17.66
C GLY A 5 7.22 -4.03 18.56
N LYS A 6 6.98 -5.35 18.60
CA LYS A 6 7.77 -6.31 19.37
C LYS A 6 8.96 -6.88 18.59
N THR A 7 9.05 -6.64 17.27
CA THR A 7 10.16 -7.14 16.46
C THR A 7 11.45 -6.43 16.89
N PRO A 8 12.53 -7.16 17.25
CA PRO A 8 13.82 -6.56 17.62
C PRO A 8 14.41 -5.72 16.48
N LEU A 9 15.18 -4.67 16.80
CA LEU A 9 15.76 -3.75 15.81
C LEU A 9 16.57 -4.49 14.74
N LEU A 10 17.46 -5.40 15.16
CA LEU A 10 18.30 -6.17 14.25
C LEU A 10 17.48 -6.98 13.22
N GLU A 11 16.38 -7.62 13.66
CA GLU A 11 15.51 -8.37 12.75
C GLU A 11 14.73 -7.44 11.83
N ARG A 12 14.35 -6.24 12.29
CA ARG A 12 13.73 -5.23 11.40
C ARG A 12 14.68 -4.84 10.28
N GLU A 13 15.93 -4.49 10.60
CA GLU A 13 16.94 -4.09 9.62
C GLU A 13 17.24 -5.21 8.61
N ARG A 14 17.32 -6.45 9.09
CA ARG A 14 17.49 -7.63 8.23
C ARG A 14 16.34 -7.78 7.25
N LEU A 15 15.10 -7.70 7.73
CA LEU A 15 13.90 -7.84 6.89
C LEU A 15 13.74 -6.68 5.90
N TYR A 16 14.05 -5.45 6.29
CA TYR A 16 14.04 -4.31 5.37
C TYR A 16 15.12 -4.43 4.30
N SER A 17 16.31 -4.89 4.65
CA SER A 17 17.41 -5.11 3.69
C SER A 17 17.05 -6.21 2.70
N ALA A 18 16.53 -7.33 3.19
CA ALA A 18 16.05 -8.41 2.32
C ALA A 18 14.96 -7.94 1.34
N PHE A 19 14.04 -7.07 1.80
CA PHE A 19 13.02 -6.49 0.93
C PHE A 19 13.63 -5.54 -0.11
N ARG A 20 14.56 -4.66 0.31
CA ARG A 20 15.28 -3.74 -0.59
C ARG A 20 16.06 -4.46 -1.69
N ASN A 21 16.70 -5.57 -1.33
CA ASN A 21 17.51 -6.36 -2.25
C ASN A 21 16.66 -7.29 -3.14
N GLY A 22 15.34 -7.30 -2.97
CA GLY A 22 14.43 -8.20 -3.71
C GLY A 22 14.47 -9.67 -3.25
N GLU A 23 15.20 -10.00 -2.18
CA GLU A 23 15.22 -11.34 -1.59
C GLU A 23 13.84 -11.75 -1.06
N ILE A 24 13.07 -10.76 -0.57
CA ILE A 24 11.64 -10.91 -0.30
C ILE A 24 10.84 -9.86 -1.05
N THR A 25 9.71 -10.26 -1.61
CA THR A 25 8.85 -9.40 -2.45
C THR A 25 7.62 -8.87 -1.70
N CYS A 26 7.40 -9.33 -0.47
CA CYS A 26 6.25 -8.93 0.35
C CYS A 26 6.65 -8.81 1.82
N LEU A 27 6.38 -7.63 2.39
CA LEU A 27 6.66 -7.29 3.78
C LEU A 27 5.42 -6.67 4.42
N ILE A 28 4.97 -7.25 5.53
CA ILE A 28 3.82 -6.76 6.28
C ILE A 28 4.34 -5.94 7.46
N VAL A 29 3.83 -4.72 7.63
CA VAL A 29 4.24 -3.83 8.72
C VAL A 29 3.02 -3.39 9.53
N SER A 30 3.11 -3.48 10.86
CA SER A 30 2.06 -2.98 11.77
C SER A 30 2.17 -1.47 12.00
N ARG A 31 1.13 -0.85 12.58
CA ARG A 31 1.08 0.59 12.93
C ARG A 31 2.28 1.10 13.76
N VAL A 32 2.97 0.24 14.49
CA VAL A 32 4.17 0.63 15.27
C VAL A 32 5.38 0.93 14.36
N ALA A 33 5.30 0.64 13.06
CA ALA A 33 6.21 1.16 12.03
C ALA A 33 5.86 2.60 11.60
N ASN A 34 5.21 3.34 12.50
CA ASN A 34 4.99 4.75 12.37
C ASN A 34 6.36 5.46 12.33
N PHE A 35 6.70 5.95 11.13
CA PHE A 35 7.09 7.35 10.92
C PHE A 35 8.49 7.76 10.47
N SER A 36 9.44 6.86 10.24
CA SER A 36 10.75 7.30 9.68
C SER A 36 11.45 6.32 8.76
N ILE A 37 10.80 5.21 8.40
CA ILE A 37 11.47 4.18 7.60
C ILE A 37 11.17 4.48 6.14
N ASP A 38 12.22 4.92 5.46
CA ASP A 38 12.33 5.01 4.01
C ASP A 38 12.09 3.60 3.45
N LEU A 39 10.81 3.26 3.25
CA LEU A 39 10.39 1.97 2.72
C LEU A 39 10.95 1.91 1.28
N PRO A 40 11.86 0.97 0.99
CA PRO A 40 12.55 0.93 -0.29
C PRO A 40 11.59 0.52 -1.40
N ASP A 41 11.72 1.18 -2.56
CA ASP A 41 11.28 0.79 -3.91
C ASP A 41 10.05 -0.13 -4.01
N ALA A 42 8.99 0.18 -3.28
CA ALA A 42 7.76 -0.58 -3.38
C ALA A 42 6.95 -0.08 -4.58
N SER A 43 6.63 -0.99 -5.50
CA SER A 43 5.69 -0.71 -6.60
C SER A 43 4.23 -0.83 -6.18
N VAL A 44 3.95 -1.54 -5.07
CA VAL A 44 2.59 -1.75 -4.56
C VAL A 44 2.57 -1.58 -3.05
N ALA A 45 1.65 -0.77 -2.55
CA ALA A 45 1.37 -0.61 -1.13
C ALA A 45 -0.11 -0.91 -0.83
N ILE A 46 -0.36 -1.73 0.20
CA ILE A 46 -1.71 -2.12 0.62
C ILE A 46 -1.91 -1.70 2.08
N GLN A 47 -2.93 -0.88 2.32
CA GLN A 47 -3.37 -0.45 3.65
C GLN A 47 -4.66 -1.18 4.02
N VAL A 48 -4.61 -2.04 5.04
CA VAL A 48 -5.76 -2.86 5.46
C VAL A 48 -6.63 -2.18 6.53
N SER A 49 -6.04 -1.33 7.38
CA SER A 49 -6.78 -0.54 8.35
C SER A 49 -6.09 0.82 8.52
N GLY A 50 -6.81 1.88 8.18
CA GLY A 50 -6.34 3.25 8.32
C GLY A 50 -7.05 3.93 9.47
N THR A 51 -6.37 4.15 10.60
CA THR A 51 -6.81 5.18 11.55
C THR A 51 -6.43 6.54 11.00
N PHE A 52 -7.32 7.52 11.15
CA PHE A 52 -7.10 8.89 10.71
C PHE A 52 -5.80 9.46 11.32
N GLY A 53 -4.86 9.84 10.45
CA GLY A 53 -3.71 10.69 10.75
C GLY A 53 -3.83 12.02 10.01
N SER A 54 -2.78 12.84 9.96
CA SER A 54 -2.81 14.06 9.14
C SER A 54 -2.92 13.68 7.66
N ARG A 55 -3.91 14.22 6.93
CA ARG A 55 -4.14 13.94 5.50
C ARG A 55 -2.87 14.17 4.67
N GLN A 56 -2.20 15.29 4.95
CA GLN A 56 -0.96 15.71 4.29
C GLN A 56 0.19 14.74 4.56
N GLU A 57 0.26 14.20 5.77
CA GLU A 57 1.25 13.21 6.17
C GLU A 57 1.04 11.87 5.46
N GLU A 58 -0.20 11.46 5.18
CA GLU A 58 -0.51 10.23 4.44
C GLU A 58 -0.07 10.32 2.96
N ALA A 59 -0.41 11.39 2.22
CA ALA A 59 0.06 11.51 0.82
C ALA A 59 1.56 11.72 0.72
N GLN A 60 2.18 12.49 1.62
CA GLN A 60 3.63 12.63 1.63
C GLN A 60 4.33 11.29 1.87
N ARG A 61 3.75 10.42 2.71
CA ARG A 61 4.25 9.05 2.91
C ARG A 61 4.09 8.23 1.65
N LEU A 62 2.92 8.24 1.01
CA LEU A 62 2.70 7.49 -0.22
C LEU A 62 3.72 7.83 -1.30
N GLY A 63 4.01 9.12 -1.50
CA GLY A 63 5.02 9.56 -2.49
C GLY A 63 6.46 9.19 -2.13
N ARG A 64 6.77 8.83 -0.88
CA ARG A 64 8.10 8.32 -0.48
C ARG A 64 8.22 6.80 -0.59
N VAL A 65 7.12 6.09 -0.33
CA VAL A 65 7.07 4.63 -0.35
C VAL A 65 6.96 4.11 -1.78
N LEU A 66 6.12 4.77 -2.59
CA LEU A 66 5.83 4.33 -3.95
C LEU A 66 6.84 4.94 -4.91
N ARG A 67 7.62 4.07 -5.53
CA ARG A 67 8.51 4.44 -6.63
C ARG A 67 8.12 3.61 -7.85
N PRO A 68 7.92 4.24 -9.01
CA PRO A 68 7.67 3.52 -10.24
C PRO A 68 8.85 2.58 -10.54
N LYS A 69 8.58 1.33 -10.91
CA LYS A 69 9.63 0.46 -11.45
C LYS A 69 10.11 1.02 -12.79
N GLU A 70 11.40 0.88 -13.07
CA GLU A 70 12.07 1.44 -14.26
C GLU A 70 11.37 1.05 -15.57
N ASP A 71 10.76 -0.14 -15.65
CA ASP A 71 10.11 -0.65 -16.87
C ASP A 71 8.62 -0.32 -16.99
N GLU A 72 7.90 -0.18 -15.87
CA GLU A 72 6.43 -0.09 -15.87
C GLU A 72 5.92 1.33 -15.55
N ASN A 73 6.77 2.19 -14.98
CA ASN A 73 6.47 3.57 -14.59
C ASN A 73 5.15 3.76 -13.80
N MET A 74 4.67 2.69 -13.16
CA MET A 74 3.42 2.65 -12.41
C MET A 74 3.68 2.20 -10.99
N ALA A 75 2.97 2.82 -10.04
CA ALA A 75 2.96 2.41 -8.65
C ALA A 75 1.52 2.43 -8.13
N PHE A 76 1.13 1.39 -7.39
CA PHE A 76 -0.24 1.19 -6.97
C PHE A 76 -0.39 1.31 -5.46
N PHE A 77 -1.43 2.04 -5.07
CA PHE A 77 -1.88 2.11 -3.68
C PHE A 77 -3.28 1.53 -3.54
N TYR A 78 -3.43 0.52 -2.69
CA TYR A 78 -4.71 -0.05 -2.33
C TYR A 78 -5.06 0.27 -0.88
N SER A 79 -6.29 0.70 -0.65
CA SER A 79 -6.87 0.87 0.68
C SER A 79 -8.08 -0.03 0.79
N VAL A 80 -8.07 -0.94 1.76
CA VAL A 80 -9.22 -1.79 2.08
C VAL A 80 -10.12 -1.01 3.02
N VAL A 81 -11.40 -0.93 2.69
CA VAL A 81 -12.41 -0.19 3.44
C VAL A 81 -13.55 -1.13 3.77
N SER A 82 -13.86 -1.26 5.05
CA SER A 82 -14.98 -2.06 5.53
C SER A 82 -16.29 -1.27 5.38
N ARG A 83 -17.25 -1.82 4.62
CA ARG A 83 -18.58 -1.23 4.42
C ARG A 83 -19.32 -1.09 5.74
N ASP A 84 -20.17 -0.07 5.86
CA ASP A 84 -20.99 0.20 7.05
C ASP A 84 -20.15 0.47 8.31
N THR A 85 -18.93 0.99 8.12
CA THR A 85 -18.05 1.39 9.22
C THR A 85 -17.57 2.82 9.06
N THR A 86 -16.93 3.35 10.10
CA THR A 86 -16.30 4.68 10.04
C THR A 86 -15.18 4.77 9.00
N GLU A 87 -14.67 3.63 8.49
CA GLU A 87 -13.66 3.58 7.44
C GLU A 87 -14.16 4.16 6.10
N GLU A 88 -15.46 4.10 5.80
CA GLU A 88 -16.01 4.68 4.57
C GLU A 88 -15.82 6.19 4.52
N ARG A 89 -16.08 6.88 5.64
CA ARG A 89 -15.83 8.32 5.77
C ARG A 89 -14.35 8.64 5.63
N PHE A 90 -13.46 7.77 6.11
CA PHE A 90 -12.01 7.96 5.93
C PHE A 90 -11.61 7.73 4.46
N GLY A 91 -12.17 6.73 3.80
CA GLY A 91 -12.00 6.46 2.37
C GLY A 91 -12.42 7.65 1.50
N GLN A 92 -13.60 8.23 1.75
CA GLN A 92 -14.09 9.41 1.02
C GLN A 92 -13.16 10.62 1.16
N ASN A 93 -12.72 10.92 2.38
CA ASN A 93 -11.77 12.01 2.62
C ASN A 93 -10.44 11.79 1.91
N ARG A 94 -9.95 10.54 1.88
CA ARG A 94 -8.72 10.16 1.19
C ARG A 94 -8.87 10.29 -0.32
N GLN A 95 -9.98 9.83 -0.88
CA GLN A 95 -10.28 9.98 -2.30
C GLN A 95 -10.18 11.44 -2.72
N LEU A 96 -10.92 12.32 -2.04
CA LEU A 96 -10.92 13.76 -2.35
C LEU A 96 -9.50 14.33 -2.34
N PHE A 97 -8.76 14.08 -1.26
CA PHE A 97 -7.41 14.60 -1.10
C PHE A 97 -6.43 14.07 -2.16
N LEU A 98 -6.43 12.76 -2.45
CA LEU A 98 -5.54 12.19 -3.47
C LEU A 98 -5.89 12.69 -4.88
N THR A 99 -7.18 12.84 -5.19
CA THR A 99 -7.59 13.41 -6.49
C THR A 99 -7.18 14.88 -6.63
N GLU A 100 -7.24 15.67 -5.54
CA GLU A 100 -6.74 17.06 -5.53
C GLU A 100 -5.23 17.15 -5.79
N GLN A 101 -4.46 16.14 -5.38
CA GLN A 101 -3.02 16.05 -5.65
C GLN A 101 -2.70 15.45 -7.03
N GLY A 102 -3.72 15.13 -7.84
CA GLY A 102 -3.57 14.63 -9.21
C GLY A 102 -3.38 13.11 -9.34
N TYR A 103 -3.59 12.33 -8.27
CA TYR A 103 -3.56 10.87 -8.36
C TYR A 103 -4.83 10.33 -9.01
N GLU A 104 -4.67 9.34 -9.90
CA GLU A 104 -5.81 8.54 -10.38
C GLU A 104 -6.36 7.70 -9.22
N TYR A 105 -7.69 7.67 -9.09
CA TYR A 105 -8.36 6.98 -7.99
C TYR A 105 -9.57 6.20 -8.50
N GLN A 106 -9.64 4.92 -8.16
CA GLN A 106 -10.73 4.02 -8.54
C GLN A 106 -11.26 3.30 -7.30
N ILE A 107 -12.58 3.15 -7.23
CA ILE A 107 -13.27 2.45 -6.14
C ILE A 107 -13.92 1.20 -6.70
N TYR A 108 -13.67 0.08 -6.04
CA TYR A 108 -14.25 -1.21 -6.38
C TYR A 108 -14.96 -1.80 -5.17
N THR A 109 -16.14 -2.37 -5.38
CA THR A 109 -16.66 -3.36 -4.45
C THR A 109 -15.79 -4.61 -4.49
N PHE A 110 -15.87 -5.45 -3.47
CA PHE A 110 -15.12 -6.70 -3.43
C PHE A 110 -15.43 -7.60 -4.64
N GLU A 111 -16.68 -7.64 -5.06
CA GLU A 111 -17.19 -8.40 -6.20
C GLU A 111 -16.61 -7.87 -7.51
N GLN A 112 -16.64 -6.54 -7.72
CA GLN A 112 -16.03 -5.91 -8.89
C GLN A 112 -14.53 -6.19 -8.97
N PHE A 113 -13.82 -6.11 -7.83
CA PHE A 113 -12.39 -6.39 -7.76
C PHE A 113 -12.09 -7.88 -8.04
N LYS A 114 -12.92 -8.79 -7.53
CA LYS A 114 -12.81 -10.23 -7.79
C LYS A 114 -13.00 -10.55 -9.28
N ASP A 115 -13.97 -9.92 -9.94
CA ASP A 115 -14.24 -10.13 -11.36
C ASP A 115 -13.12 -9.56 -12.26
N MET A 116 -12.44 -8.50 -11.83
CA MET A 116 -11.25 -7.98 -12.52
C MET A 116 -10.03 -8.89 -12.35
N SER A 117 -9.78 -9.35 -11.12
CA SER A 117 -8.63 -10.22 -10.83
C SER A 117 -8.77 -11.61 -11.46
N GLY A 118 -9.99 -12.11 -11.63
CA GLY A 118 -10.28 -13.31 -12.43
C GLY A 118 -9.82 -13.19 -13.89
N ARG A 119 -10.11 -12.04 -14.53
CA ARG A 119 -9.69 -11.75 -15.92
C ARG A 119 -8.18 -11.54 -16.06
N ALA A 120 -7.55 -10.89 -15.07
CA ALA A 120 -6.10 -10.68 -15.06
C ALA A 120 -5.33 -12.00 -14.93
N ARG A 121 -5.83 -12.97 -14.14
CA ARG A 121 -5.22 -14.31 -14.02
C ARG A 121 -5.22 -15.10 -15.32
N GLU A 122 -6.28 -15.02 -16.12
CA GLU A 122 -6.31 -15.69 -17.44
C GLU A 122 -5.29 -15.09 -18.42
N THR A 123 -5.00 -13.79 -18.32
CA THR A 123 -4.05 -13.11 -19.21
C THR A 123 -2.60 -13.46 -18.86
N ILE A 124 -2.29 -13.65 -17.57
CA ILE A 124 -0.95 -13.98 -17.09
C ILE A 124 -0.62 -15.47 -17.30
N LEU A 125 -1.62 -16.36 -17.35
CA LEU A 125 -1.42 -17.79 -17.59
C LEU A 125 -1.34 -18.17 -19.09
N GLN A 126 -1.54 -17.22 -20.00
CA GLN A 126 -1.40 -17.41 -21.45
C GLN A 126 -0.12 -16.81 -22.05
N LYS A 127 0.77 -16.25 -21.22
CA LYS A 127 2.13 -15.85 -21.58
C LYS A 127 3.15 -16.67 -20.80
#